data_AF-G5ICJ2-F1
#
_entry.id   AF-G5ICJ2-F1
#
_cell.length_a   1.000
_cell.length_b   1.000
_cell.length_c   1.000
_cell.angle_alpha   90.00
_cell.angle_beta   90.00
_cell.angle_gamma   90.00
#
_symmetry.space_group_name_H-M   'P 1'
#
loop_
_entity.id
_entity.type
_entity.pdbx_description
1 polymer ?
#
loop_
_entity_poly.entity_id
_entity_poly.type
_entity_poly.pdbx_seq_one_letter_code
_entity_poly.pdbx_strand_id
1 'polypeptide(L)'
;MLYLFVEDDGVDISEKVIEEFETTRQTAAKGSKMTGIGLDNVDTCIRITFGEEYGLKLERCGERGTSVTFRLPVIREEKNCEESHDCG
;
A
#
# COMPACT_ATOMS: atom_id res chain seq x y z
N MET A 1 1.46 6.11 -12.27
CA MET A 1 1.34 5.08 -11.23
C MET A 1 2.71 4.90 -10.59
N LEU A 2 2.78 4.89 -9.26
CA LEU A 2 4.02 4.71 -8.51
C LEU A 2 3.96 3.37 -7.77
N TYR A 3 5.04 2.59 -7.90
CA TYR A 3 5.26 1.36 -7.15
C TYR A 3 6.51 1.54 -6.30
N LEU A 4 6.38 1.36 -4.99
CA LEU A 4 7.51 1.27 -4.07
C LEU A 4 7.50 -0.12 -3.45
N PHE A 5 8.65 -0.69 -3.18
CA PHE A 5 8.73 -1.97 -2.49
C PHE A 5 9.76 -1.90 -1.36
N VAL A 6 9.51 -2.69 -0.32
CA VAL A 6 10.42 -2.90 0.80
C VAL A 6 10.60 -4.39 0.96
N GLU A 7 11.84 -4.83 0.98
CA GLU A 7 12.22 -6.22 1.24
C GLU A 7 12.84 -6.33 2.63
N ASP A 8 12.38 -7.33 3.37
CA ASP A 8 12.95 -7.77 4.63
C ASP A 8 13.59 -9.14 4.44
N ASP A 9 14.83 -9.32 4.91
CA ASP A 9 15.57 -10.59 4.89
C ASP A 9 15.35 -11.42 6.17
N GLY A 10 14.41 -11.01 7.00
CA GLY A 10 13.99 -11.69 8.21
C GLY A 10 13.24 -13.00 7.96
N VAL A 11 13.02 -13.74 9.04
CA VAL A 11 12.39 -15.07 9.05
C VAL A 11 10.95 -15.05 9.59
N ASP A 12 10.49 -13.91 10.09
CA ASP A 12 9.36 -13.84 11.03
C ASP A 12 7.96 -13.78 10.38
N ILE A 13 7.86 -13.43 9.10
CA ILE A 13 6.57 -13.46 8.40
C ILE A 13 6.42 -14.82 7.73
N SER A 14 5.62 -15.69 8.37
CA SER A 14 5.28 -16.99 7.78
C SER A 14 4.39 -16.83 6.56
N GLU A 15 4.48 -17.77 5.62
CA GLU A 15 3.68 -17.77 4.38
C GLU A 15 2.17 -17.70 4.63
N LYS A 16 1.71 -18.28 5.75
CA LYS A 16 0.31 -18.17 6.19
C LYS A 16 -0.12 -16.73 6.45
N VAL A 17 0.77 -15.88 6.95
CA VAL A 17 0.46 -14.46 7.20
C VAL A 17 0.28 -13.70 5.91
N ILE A 18 1.11 -14.00 4.90
CA ILE A 18 1.01 -13.40 3.57
C ILE A 18 -0.33 -13.82 2.92
N GLU A 19 -0.65 -15.11 2.96
CA GLU A 19 -1.93 -15.63 2.44
C GLU A 19 -3.14 -15.05 3.19
N GLU A 20 -3.08 -14.96 4.52
CA GLU A 20 -4.14 -14.37 5.33
C GLU A 20 -4.34 -12.88 5.01
N PHE A 21 -3.26 -12.12 4.84
CA PHE A 21 -3.33 -10.71 4.46
C PHE A 21 -4.01 -10.53 3.10
N GLU A 22 -3.56 -11.27 2.08
CA GLU A 22 -4.14 -11.19 0.73
C GLU A 22 -5.59 -11.69 0.70
N THR A 23 -5.93 -12.72 1.46
CA THR A 23 -7.32 -13.23 1.58
C THR A 23 -8.23 -12.22 2.29
N THR A 24 -7.73 -11.57 3.34
CA THR A 24 -8.46 -10.52 4.08
C THR A 24 -8.64 -9.27 3.23
N ARG A 25 -7.67 -8.95 2.36
CA ARG A 25 -7.82 -7.87 1.40
C ARG A 25 -8.92 -8.15 0.37
N GLN A 26 -9.06 -9.39 -0.09
CA GLN A 26 -10.06 -9.78 -1.08
C GLN A 26 -11.47 -9.95 -0.50
N THR A 27 -11.56 -10.34 0.76
CA THR A 27 -12.82 -10.52 1.46
C THR A 27 -12.95 -9.39 2.47
N ALA A 28 -13.82 -8.41 2.22
CA ALA A 28 -14.06 -7.26 3.11
C ALA A 28 -14.60 -7.63 4.52
N ALA A 29 -14.36 -8.85 4.99
CA ALA A 29 -14.73 -9.42 6.26
C ALA A 29 -13.70 -9.05 7.33
N LYS A 30 -14.19 -8.27 8.29
CA LYS A 30 -13.51 -7.92 9.53
C LYS A 30 -12.92 -9.14 10.24
N GLY A 31 -11.63 -9.08 10.51
CA GLY A 31 -11.02 -9.72 11.67
C GLY A 31 -10.25 -11.01 11.39
N SER A 32 -9.03 -10.88 10.89
CA SER A 32 -7.97 -11.82 11.25
C SER A 32 -7.24 -11.29 12.48
N LYS A 33 -7.18 -12.09 13.53
CA LYS A 33 -6.41 -11.80 14.74
C LYS A 33 -4.95 -12.14 14.45
N MET A 34 -4.05 -11.21 14.83
CA MET A 34 -2.70 -11.46 15.35
C MET A 34 -1.50 -11.11 14.45
N THR A 35 -1.67 -10.72 13.19
CA THR A 35 -0.51 -10.40 12.33
C THR A 35 -0.57 -8.96 11.82
N GLY A 36 0.15 -8.06 12.50
CA GLY A 36 0.50 -6.76 11.93
C GLY A 36 -0.65 -5.75 11.81
N ILE A 37 -1.16 -5.26 12.94
CA ILE A 37 -2.03 -4.06 13.03
C ILE A 37 -1.52 -2.91 12.13
N GLY A 38 -0.20 -2.80 11.96
CA GLY A 38 0.42 -1.82 11.08
C GLY A 38 0.10 -1.99 9.59
N LEU A 39 0.22 -3.20 9.03
CA LEU A 39 0.06 -3.42 7.60
C LEU A 39 -1.40 -3.23 7.14
N ASP A 40 -2.36 -3.78 7.89
CA ASP A 40 -3.78 -3.61 7.61
C ASP A 40 -4.21 -2.14 7.69
N ASN A 41 -3.67 -1.40 8.67
CA ASN A 41 -3.95 0.03 8.81
C ASN A 41 -3.36 0.84 7.64
N VAL A 42 -2.15 0.53 7.20
CA VAL A 42 -1.53 1.20 6.04
C VAL A 42 -2.33 0.89 4.76
N ASP A 43 -2.66 -0.37 4.51
CA ASP A 43 -3.44 -0.78 3.33
C ASP A 43 -4.82 -0.11 3.34
N THR A 44 -5.53 -0.18 4.46
CA THR A 44 -6.84 0.46 4.64
C THR A 44 -6.78 1.97 4.44
N CYS A 45 -5.77 2.64 5.01
CA CYS A 45 -5.57 4.07 4.83
C CYS A 45 -5.38 4.44 3.35
N ILE A 46 -4.52 3.70 2.64
CA ILE A 46 -4.26 3.93 1.21
C ILE A 46 -5.54 3.71 0.39
N ARG A 47 -6.27 2.60 0.62
CA ARG A 47 -7.50 2.28 -0.11
C ARG A 47 -8.61 3.30 0.14
N ILE A 48 -8.81 3.74 1.38
CA ILE A 48 -9.78 4.79 1.72
C ILE A 48 -9.41 6.11 1.04
N THR A 49 -8.12 6.44 1.00
CA THR A 49 -7.66 7.75 0.47
C THR A 49 -7.69 7.80 -1.05
N PHE A 50 -7.28 6.73 -1.73
CA PHE A 50 -7.02 6.74 -3.17
C PHE A 50 -7.90 5.78 -3.99
N GLY A 51 -8.62 4.87 -3.34
CA GLY A 51 -9.48 3.86 -3.96
C GLY A 51 -8.95 2.43 -3.83
N GLU A 52 -9.86 1.46 -3.97
CA GLU A 52 -9.58 0.01 -3.79
C GLU A 52 -8.55 -0.57 -4.77
N GLU A 53 -8.24 0.15 -5.86
CA GLU A 53 -7.18 -0.27 -6.78
C GLU A 53 -5.76 -0.07 -6.21
N TYR A 54 -5.61 0.77 -5.19
CA TYR A 54 -4.35 1.06 -4.50
C TYR A 54 -4.19 0.19 -3.26
N GLY A 55 -3.06 0.33 -2.55
CA GLY A 55 -2.82 -0.38 -1.30
C GLY A 55 -1.48 -1.10 -1.26
N LEU A 56 -1.40 -2.11 -0.41
CA LEU A 56 -0.27 -2.99 -0.22
C LEU A 56 -0.47 -4.32 -0.94
N LYS A 57 0.63 -4.95 -1.32
CA LYS A 57 0.71 -6.33 -1.79
C LYS A 57 1.88 -7.00 -1.08
N LEU A 58 1.64 -8.16 -0.48
CA LEU A 58 2.67 -8.92 0.20
C LEU A 58 3.08 -10.12 -0.65
N GLU A 59 4.39 -10.32 -0.79
CA GLU A 59 4.97 -11.43 -1.54
C GLU A 59 6.17 -11.98 -0.78
N ARG A 60 6.50 -13.26 -1.02
CA ARG A 60 7.71 -13.84 -0.47
C ARG A 60 8.92 -13.38 -1.28
N CYS A 61 9.99 -12.97 -0.60
CA CYS A 61 11.25 -12.70 -1.27
C CYS A 61 12.07 -14.01 -1.31
N GLY A 62 12.10 -14.72 -2.44
CA GLY A 62 12.89 -15.96 -2.57
C GLY A 62 12.57 -17.05 -1.52
N GLU A 63 13.60 -17.67 -0.95
CA GLU A 63 13.46 -18.73 0.08
C GLU A 63 13.26 -18.18 1.51
N ARG A 64 13.58 -16.91 1.76
CA ARG A 64 13.55 -16.26 3.08
C ARG A 64 13.25 -14.78 2.92
N GLY A 65 12.40 -14.24 3.80
CA GLY A 65 12.05 -12.83 3.79
C GLY A 65 10.71 -12.53 3.15
N THR A 66 10.33 -11.25 3.20
CA THR A 66 9.04 -10.73 2.70
C THR A 66 9.26 -9.45 1.92
N SER A 67 8.59 -9.34 0.78
CA SER A 67 8.51 -8.13 -0.01
C SER A 67 7.13 -7.50 0.14
N VAL A 68 7.07 -6.23 0.49
CA VAL A 68 5.84 -5.44 0.58
C VAL A 68 5.87 -4.39 -0.52
N THR A 69 4.92 -4.48 -1.45
CA THR A 69 4.78 -3.51 -2.54
C THR A 69 3.62 -2.56 -2.28
N PHE A 70 3.90 -1.27 -2.34
CA PHE A 70 2.95 -0.17 -2.26
C PHE A 70 2.56 0.26 -3.67
N ARG A 71 1.26 0.30 -3.97
CA ARG A 71 0.71 0.89 -5.20
C ARG A 71 0.06 2.22 -4.86
N LEU A 72 0.59 3.32 -5.40
CA LEU A 72 0.16 4.69 -5.09
C LEU A 72 -0.11 5.51 -6.36
N PRO A 73 -1.05 6.47 -6.31
CA PRO A 73 -1.22 7.43 -7.40
C PRO A 73 -0.07 8.44 -7.42
N VAL A 74 0.24 8.96 -8.62
CA VAL A 74 1.17 10.08 -8.78
C VAL A 74 0.35 11.35 -8.86
N ILE A 75 0.39 12.16 -7.80
CA ILE A 75 -0.27 13.47 -7.75
C ILE A 75 0.72 14.50 -8.28
N ARG A 76 0.32 15.23 -9.33
CA ARG A 76 1.09 16.37 -9.85
C ARG A 76 0.34 17.63 -9.47
N GLU A 77 1.02 18.57 -8.83
CA GLU A 77 0.46 19.90 -8.65
C GLU A 77 0.43 20.61 -10.00
N GLU A 78 -0.75 21.04 -10.43
CA GLU A 78 -0.84 22.04 -11.49
C GLU A 78 -0.30 23.34 -10.92
N LYS A 79 0.83 23.82 -11.47
CA LYS A 79 1.27 25.19 -11.20
C LYS A 79 0.18 26.10 -11.75
N ASN A 80 -0.66 26.64 -10.88
CA ASN A 80 -1.58 27.71 -11.25
C ASN A 80 -0.70 28.91 -11.62
N CYS A 81 -0.43 29.10 -12.91
CA CYS A 81 0.17 30.32 -13.40
C CYS A 81 -0.86 31.42 -13.18
N GLU A 82 -0.74 32.16 -12.09
CA GLU A 82 -1.50 33.39 -11.90
C GLU A 82 -1.09 34.36 -13.01
N GLU A 83 -1.91 34.48 -14.06
CA GLU A 83 -1.81 35.58 -15.02
C GLU A 83 -2.17 36.87 -14.27
N SER A 84 -1.14 37.58 -13.82
CA SER A 84 -1.28 38.96 -13.37
C SER A 84 -1.66 39.82 -14.58
N HIS A 85 -2.96 40.05 -14.77
CA HIS A 85 -3.44 41.13 -15.62
C HIS A 85 -3.09 42.47 -14.98
N ASP A 86 -1.90 42.99 -15.32
CA ASP A 86 -1.56 44.38 -15.08
C ASP A 86 -2.20 45.23 -16.18
N CYS A 87 -3.35 45.84 -15.87
CA CYS A 87 -4.00 46.82 -16.73
C CYS A 87 -3.43 48.20 -16.38
N GLY A 88 -2.41 48.62 -17.14
CA GLY A 88 -1.94 50.01 -17.21
C GLY A 88 -2.65 50.83 -18.28
#